data_AF-A0A1E7YKV9-F1
#
_entry.id   AF-A0A1E7YKV9-F1
#
_cell.length_a   1.000
_cell.length_b   1.000
_cell.length_c   1.000
_cell.angle_alpha   90.00
_cell.angle_beta   90.00
_cell.angle_gamma   90.00
#
_symmetry.space_group_name_H-M   'P 1'
#
loop_
_entity.id
_entity.type
_entity.pdbx_description
1 polymer ?
#
loop_
_entity_poly.entity_id
_entity_poly.type
_entity_poly.pdbx_seq_one_letter_code
_entity_poly.pdbx_strand_id
1 'polypeptide(L)'
;METAIMKSYPANFGQLAYNHDNKKRFLDESAKLLRAVAKAFPWMTGKVSKNPAGIAVGGAVYLHLEHPDKSRGILVTITHSACGGRSDGVLCYAQHRLPDIRGKLTRIPVSVPNRYLDISPEAITHAVQRMLTETVL
;
A
#
# COMPACT_ATOMS: atom_id res chain seq x y z
N MET A 1 -27.59 3.13 11.30
CA MET A 1 -26.66 4.28 11.20
C MET A 1 -25.50 3.85 10.33
N GLU A 2 -25.48 4.27 9.07
CA GLU A 2 -24.26 4.24 8.26
C GLU A 2 -23.23 5.15 8.94
N THR A 3 -22.31 4.54 9.69
CA THR A 3 -21.08 5.23 10.05
C THR A 3 -20.39 5.66 8.77
N ALA A 4 -19.70 6.80 8.77
CA ALA A 4 -18.89 7.34 7.66
C ALA A 4 -17.71 6.45 7.17
N ILE A 5 -17.81 5.13 7.39
CA ILE A 5 -17.06 4.00 6.84
C ILE A 5 -17.75 3.66 5.51
N MET A 6 -17.32 4.04 4.31
CA MET A 6 -16.08 4.58 3.82
C MET A 6 -16.44 5.67 2.80
N LYS A 7 -15.96 6.90 2.98
CA LYS A 7 -15.82 7.77 1.80
C LYS A 7 -14.90 7.02 0.83
N SER A 8 -15.41 6.73 -0.36
CA SER A 8 -14.64 6.10 -1.44
C SER A 8 -13.32 6.86 -1.64
N TYR A 9 -12.25 6.12 -1.92
CA TYR A 9 -10.95 6.74 -2.20
C TYR A 9 -11.10 7.80 -3.31
N PRO A 10 -10.47 8.98 -3.22
CA PRO A 10 -10.69 10.05 -4.17
C PRO A 10 -10.49 9.60 -5.63
N ALA A 11 -11.45 9.94 -6.49
CA ALA A 11 -11.44 9.53 -7.89
C ALA A 11 -10.32 10.22 -8.71
N ASN A 12 -9.82 11.37 -8.25
CA ASN A 12 -8.75 12.11 -8.91
C ASN A 12 -8.05 13.06 -7.90
N PHE A 13 -6.72 13.02 -7.82
CA PHE A 13 -5.95 14.00 -7.04
C PHE A 13 -5.44 15.20 -7.85
N GLY A 14 -5.56 15.18 -9.17
CA GLY A 14 -4.85 16.07 -10.09
C GLY A 14 -3.38 15.70 -10.19
N GLN A 15 -2.61 16.52 -10.91
CA GLN A 15 -1.16 16.36 -10.98
C GLN A 15 -0.55 16.56 -9.58
N LEU A 16 0.10 15.52 -9.06
CA LEU A 16 0.77 15.58 -7.75
C LEU A 16 2.11 16.29 -7.81
N ALA A 17 2.75 16.28 -8.99
CA ALA A 17 3.95 17.05 -9.22
C ALA A 17 3.60 18.54 -9.14
N TYR A 18 4.39 19.30 -8.38
CA TYR A 18 4.28 20.77 -8.26
C TYR A 18 3.07 21.32 -7.48
N ASN A 19 2.08 20.50 -7.10
CA ASN A 19 0.97 20.91 -6.25
C ASN A 19 1.09 20.30 -4.84
N HIS A 20 1.55 21.11 -3.88
CA HIS A 20 1.77 20.69 -2.50
C HIS A 20 0.50 20.23 -1.77
N ASP A 21 -0.65 20.86 -2.05
CA ASP A 21 -1.92 20.53 -1.40
C ASP A 21 -2.44 19.18 -1.90
N ASN A 22 -2.41 18.94 -3.22
CA ASN A 22 -2.78 17.66 -3.80
C ASN A 22 -1.86 16.54 -3.28
N LYS A 23 -0.56 16.82 -3.18
CA LYS A 23 0.42 15.88 -2.62
C LYS A 23 0.15 15.57 -1.15
N LYS A 24 -0.12 16.58 -0.32
CA LYS A 24 -0.49 16.38 1.08
C LYS A 24 -1.77 15.54 1.22
N ARG A 25 -2.81 15.90 0.45
CA ARG A 25 -4.09 15.18 0.44
C ARG A 25 -3.91 13.73 -0.01
N PHE A 26 -3.09 13.49 -1.04
CA PHE A 26 -2.72 12.16 -1.49
C PHE A 26 -2.08 11.33 -0.37
N LEU A 27 -1.06 11.87 0.30
CA LEU A 27 -0.38 11.18 1.40
C LEU A 27 -1.33 10.89 2.57
N ASP A 28 -2.23 11.83 2.90
CA ASP A 28 -3.17 11.70 4.01
C ASP A 28 -4.27 10.66 3.73
N GLU A 29 -4.91 10.72 2.56
CA GLU A 29 -5.97 9.79 2.17
C GLU A 29 -5.43 8.38 1.89
N SER A 30 -4.26 8.26 1.25
CA SER A 30 -3.57 6.96 1.07
C SER A 30 -3.25 6.32 2.42
N ALA A 31 -2.72 7.09 3.37
CA ALA A 31 -2.41 6.57 4.70
C ALA A 31 -3.68 6.18 5.47
N LYS A 32 -4.77 6.93 5.32
CA LYS A 32 -6.06 6.59 5.94
C LYS A 32 -6.60 5.27 5.39
N LEU A 33 -6.59 5.11 4.07
CA LEU A 33 -6.97 3.86 3.40
C LEU A 33 -6.13 2.68 3.90
N LEU A 34 -4.80 2.80 3.89
CA LEU A 34 -3.91 1.73 4.33
C LEU A 34 -4.05 1.41 5.83
N ARG A 35 -4.39 2.38 6.68
CA ARG A 35 -4.74 2.11 8.09
C ARG A 35 -6.04 1.32 8.21
N ALA A 36 -7.03 1.55 7.35
CA ALA A 36 -8.26 0.77 7.34
C ALA A 36 -7.97 -0.68 6.93
N VAL A 37 -7.15 -0.89 5.91
CA VAL A 37 -6.67 -2.23 5.52
C VAL A 37 -5.93 -2.91 6.67
N ALA A 38 -5.02 -2.20 7.35
CA ALA A 38 -4.28 -2.77 8.48
C ALA A 38 -5.19 -3.27 9.62
N LYS A 39 -6.32 -2.59 9.87
CA LYS A 39 -7.30 -3.00 10.88
C LYS A 39 -7.99 -4.34 10.55
N ALA A 40 -8.01 -4.76 9.29
CA ALA A 40 -8.54 -6.06 8.89
C ALA A 40 -7.62 -7.24 9.29
N PHE A 41 -6.37 -6.95 9.68
CA PHE A 41 -5.37 -7.95 10.08
C PHE A 41 -4.84 -7.69 11.50
N PRO A 42 -5.70 -7.74 12.55
CA PRO A 42 -5.32 -7.35 13.91
C PRO A 42 -4.28 -8.27 14.56
N TRP A 43 -4.09 -9.47 14.01
CA TRP A 43 -3.10 -10.45 14.45
C TRP A 43 -1.70 -10.21 13.83
N MET A 44 -1.57 -9.26 12.89
CA MET A 44 -0.29 -8.87 12.29
C MET A 44 0.22 -7.54 12.87
N THR A 45 1.53 -7.34 12.79
CA THR A 45 2.09 -5.99 13.01
C THR A 45 1.91 -5.16 11.74
N GLY A 46 1.00 -4.18 11.79
CA GLY A 46 0.73 -3.25 10.70
C GLY A 46 1.36 -1.87 10.93
N LYS A 47 2.29 -1.45 10.06
CA LYS A 47 2.89 -0.11 10.11
C LYS A 47 2.68 0.65 8.80
N VAL A 48 1.98 1.79 8.90
CA VAL A 48 1.82 2.72 7.77
C VAL A 48 2.92 3.79 7.83
N SER A 49 3.60 4.03 6.71
CA SER A 49 4.60 5.08 6.58
C SER A 49 4.35 5.93 5.34
N LYS A 50 4.70 7.22 5.42
CA LYS A 50 4.62 8.16 4.31
C LYS A 50 6.03 8.53 3.89
N ASN A 51 6.31 8.50 2.59
CA ASN A 51 7.53 9.04 2.01
C ASN A 51 7.14 10.21 1.08
N PRO A 52 7.20 11.47 1.57
CA PRO A 52 6.90 12.63 0.75
C PRO A 52 7.92 12.82 -0.39
N ALA A 53 9.13 12.29 -0.24
CA ALA A 53 10.17 12.26 -1.28
C ALA A 53 10.20 10.89 -1.99
N GLY A 54 9.05 10.22 -2.11
CA GLY A 54 8.89 8.87 -2.64
C GLY A 54 9.64 8.55 -3.94
N ILE A 55 9.62 7.26 -4.30
CA ILE A 55 10.28 6.73 -5.51
C ILE A 55 9.82 7.47 -6.78
N ALA A 56 8.61 8.06 -6.75
CA ALA A 56 8.12 8.98 -7.75
C ALA A 56 7.93 10.40 -7.20
N VAL A 57 7.93 11.38 -8.12
CA VAL A 57 7.78 12.82 -7.83
C VAL A 57 6.58 13.15 -6.92
N GLY A 58 5.49 12.37 -7.05
CA GLY A 58 4.26 12.53 -6.26
C GLY A 58 4.32 12.04 -4.81
N GLY A 59 5.37 11.33 -4.40
CA GLY A 59 5.46 10.67 -3.09
C GLY A 59 4.88 9.25 -3.09
N ALA A 60 5.09 8.54 -1.98
CA ALA A 60 4.63 7.17 -1.80
C ALA A 60 4.13 6.95 -0.36
N VAL A 61 3.17 6.05 -0.19
CA VAL A 61 2.68 5.60 1.12
C VAL A 61 2.73 4.08 1.16
N TYR A 62 3.23 3.55 2.26
CA TYR A 62 3.48 2.13 2.44
C TYR A 62 2.70 1.60 3.63
N LEU A 63 2.21 0.37 3.51
CA LEU A 63 1.76 -0.46 4.60
C LEU A 63 2.65 -1.69 4.66
N HIS A 64 3.34 -1.83 5.79
CA HIS A 64 4.07 -3.04 6.14
C HIS A 64 3.18 -3.89 7.03
N LEU A 65 2.81 -5.08 6.55
CA LEU A 65 2.16 -6.11 7.35
C LEU A 65 3.17 -7.21 7.61
N GLU A 66 3.41 -7.53 8.87
CA GLU A 66 4.38 -8.55 9.29
C GLU A 66 3.70 -9.57 10.19
N HIS A 67 3.87 -10.86 9.86
CA HIS A 67 3.40 -11.95 10.70
C HIS A 67 4.20 -11.98 12.02
N PRO A 68 3.61 -12.32 13.18
CA PRO A 68 4.29 -12.27 14.48
C PRO A 68 5.61 -13.03 14.55
N ASP A 69 5.69 -14.18 13.89
CA ASP A 69 6.90 -15.02 13.80
C ASP A 69 7.93 -14.53 12.76
N LYS A 70 7.64 -13.44 12.03
CA LYS A 70 8.46 -12.86 10.95
C LYS A 70 8.76 -13.81 9.79
N SER A 71 8.02 -14.91 9.66
CA SER A 71 8.14 -15.86 8.54
C SER A 71 7.71 -15.26 7.21
N ARG A 72 6.77 -14.31 7.25
CA ARG A 72 6.17 -13.67 6.08
C ARG A 72 5.69 -12.26 6.39
N GLY A 73 5.68 -11.43 5.35
CA GLY A 73 5.05 -10.13 5.38
C GLY A 73 4.56 -9.70 4.01
N ILE A 74 3.78 -8.64 3.98
CA ILE A 74 3.28 -8.01 2.76
C ILE A 74 3.60 -6.53 2.82
N LEU A 75 4.11 -5.99 1.71
CA LEU A 75 4.24 -4.56 1.47
C LEU A 75 3.12 -4.13 0.52
N VAL A 76 2.23 -3.26 0.97
CA VAL A 76 1.30 -2.57 0.08
C VAL A 76 1.82 -1.16 -0.14
N THR A 77 1.92 -0.74 -1.40
CA THR A 77 2.37 0.59 -1.80
C THR A 77 1.27 1.31 -2.56
N ILE A 78 1.01 2.56 -2.19
CA ILE A 78 0.26 3.51 -3.01
C ILE A 78 1.24 4.61 -3.43
N THR A 79 1.41 4.80 -4.73
CA THR A 79 2.36 5.75 -5.32
C THR A 79 1.76 6.42 -6.54
N HIS A 80 2.44 7.41 -7.07
CA HIS A 80 2.10 8.04 -8.34
C HIS A 80 3.09 7.61 -9.43
N SER A 81 2.62 7.45 -10.65
CA SER A 81 3.44 7.28 -11.86
C SER A 81 2.76 7.99 -13.01
N ALA A 82 3.55 8.69 -13.83
CA ALA A 82 3.04 9.32 -15.06
C ALA A 82 2.50 8.30 -16.07
N CYS A 83 2.83 7.01 -15.91
CA CYS A 83 2.39 5.91 -16.76
C CYS A 83 1.31 5.04 -16.11
N GLY A 84 0.60 5.54 -15.09
CA GLY A 84 -0.45 4.77 -14.40
C GLY A 84 -1.77 4.72 -15.17
N GLY A 85 -2.53 3.62 -15.02
CA GLY A 85 -3.82 3.42 -15.71
C GLY A 85 -4.97 4.33 -15.25
N ARG A 86 -4.78 5.10 -14.17
CA ARG A 86 -5.72 6.16 -13.73
C ARG A 86 -5.29 7.51 -14.31
N SER A 87 -6.25 8.39 -14.58
CA SER A 87 -5.98 9.74 -15.10
C SER A 87 -5.11 10.61 -14.20
N ASP A 88 -5.09 10.31 -12.89
CA ASP A 88 -4.25 10.98 -11.90
C ASP A 88 -2.91 10.27 -11.65
N GLY A 89 -2.59 9.24 -12.42
CA GLY A 89 -1.34 8.48 -12.32
C GLY A 89 -1.20 7.67 -11.02
N VAL A 90 -2.23 7.60 -10.17
CA VAL A 90 -2.12 6.86 -8.91
C VAL A 90 -2.15 5.36 -9.16
N LEU A 91 -1.24 4.65 -8.51
CA LEU A 91 -1.07 3.22 -8.56
C LEU A 91 -1.12 2.62 -7.16
N CYS A 92 -1.75 1.46 -7.02
CA CYS A 92 -1.64 0.62 -5.84
C CYS A 92 -1.11 -0.75 -6.25
N TYR A 93 -0.15 -1.28 -5.49
CA TYR A 93 0.30 -2.64 -5.66
C TYR A 93 0.77 -3.27 -4.35
N ALA A 94 0.75 -4.60 -4.30
CA ALA A 94 1.23 -5.39 -3.18
C ALA A 94 2.39 -6.31 -3.59
N GLN A 95 3.28 -6.59 -2.63
CA GLN A 95 4.46 -7.43 -2.81
C GLN A 95 4.71 -8.28 -1.56
N HIS A 96 5.19 -9.51 -1.75
CA HIS A 96 5.63 -10.33 -0.63
C HIS A 96 6.91 -9.77 -0.02
N ARG A 97 7.01 -9.88 1.29
CA ARG A 97 8.24 -9.70 2.06
C ARG A 97 8.59 -11.03 2.69
N LEU A 98 9.75 -11.54 2.34
CA LEU A 98 10.31 -12.75 2.94
C LEU A 98 11.51 -12.37 3.83
N PRO A 99 11.81 -13.17 4.85
CA PRO A 99 13.01 -12.99 5.66
C PRO A 99 14.25 -13.15 4.78
N ASP A 100 15.24 -12.27 4.98
CA ASP A 100 16.57 -12.45 4.44
C ASP A 100 17.33 -13.55 5.21
N ILE A 101 18.58 -13.82 4.81
CA ILE A 101 19.47 -14.79 5.48
C ILE A 101 19.73 -14.47 6.96
N ARG A 102 19.37 -13.26 7.44
CA ARG A 102 19.50 -12.81 8.84
C ARG A 102 18.17 -12.86 9.58
N GLY A 103 17.11 -13.41 8.98
CA GLY A 103 15.77 -13.47 9.55
C GLY A 103 15.04 -12.13 9.57
N LYS A 104 15.51 -11.12 8.82
CA LYS A 104 14.86 -9.79 8.73
C LYS A 104 14.04 -9.71 7.46
N LEU A 105 12.78 -9.31 7.57
CA LEU A 105 11.92 -9.12 6.40
C LEU A 105 12.54 -8.07 5.46
N THR A 106 12.79 -8.48 4.23
CA THR A 106 13.38 -7.63 3.18
C THR A 106 12.62 -6.31 3.02
N ARG A 107 13.33 -5.19 2.86
CA ARG A 107 12.73 -3.84 2.67
C ARG A 107 12.25 -3.61 1.23
N ILE A 108 12.81 -4.34 0.29
CA ILE A 108 12.59 -4.27 -1.16
C ILE A 108 12.46 -5.74 -1.61
N PRO A 109 11.58 -6.09 -2.55
CA PRO A 109 11.15 -7.47 -2.79
C PRO A 109 12.29 -8.40 -3.19
N VAL A 110 12.21 -9.64 -2.72
CA VAL A 110 12.69 -10.82 -3.44
C VAL A 110 12.02 -10.79 -4.83
N SER A 111 12.72 -11.18 -5.90
CA SER A 111 12.39 -11.10 -7.35
C SER A 111 10.96 -11.47 -7.79
N VAL A 112 9.93 -10.84 -7.23
CA VAL A 112 8.51 -11.14 -7.41
C VAL A 112 7.82 -9.90 -7.98
N PRO A 113 7.05 -10.03 -9.06
CA PRO A 113 6.41 -8.89 -9.73
C PRO A 113 5.40 -8.17 -8.82
N ASN A 114 5.25 -6.86 -9.05
CA ASN A 114 4.20 -6.04 -8.44
C ASN A 114 2.83 -6.63 -8.78
N ARG A 115 1.98 -6.84 -7.78
CA ARG A 115 0.56 -7.13 -8.00
C ARG A 115 -0.22 -5.84 -7.94
N TYR A 116 -0.58 -5.29 -9.10
CA TYR A 116 -1.39 -4.07 -9.17
C TYR A 116 -2.81 -4.35 -8.71
N LEU A 117 -3.36 -3.42 -7.92
CA LEU A 117 -4.63 -3.57 -7.22
C LEU A 117 -5.52 -2.35 -7.45
N ASP A 118 -6.82 -2.58 -7.39
CA ASP A 118 -7.80 -1.50 -7.27
C ASP A 118 -7.63 -0.77 -5.93
N ILE A 119 -7.89 0.54 -5.94
CA ILE A 119 -7.68 1.39 -4.77
C ILE A 119 -8.95 1.44 -3.92
N SER A 120 -9.24 0.32 -3.25
CA SER A 120 -10.32 0.21 -2.25
C SER A 120 -9.88 -0.65 -1.06
N PRO A 121 -10.44 -0.43 0.14
CA PRO A 121 -10.15 -1.26 1.30
C PRO A 121 -10.40 -2.75 1.03
N GLU A 122 -11.49 -3.08 0.35
CA GLU A 122 -11.92 -4.45 0.07
C GLU A 122 -10.94 -5.17 -0.86
N ALA A 123 -10.62 -4.54 -2.00
CA ALA A 123 -9.75 -5.15 -3.00
C ALA A 123 -8.34 -5.38 -2.45
N ILE A 124 -7.82 -4.40 -1.71
CA ILE A 124 -6.50 -4.52 -1.07
C ILE A 124 -6.52 -5.60 0.00
N THR A 125 -7.54 -5.62 0.87
CA THR A 125 -7.67 -6.62 1.95
C THR A 125 -7.74 -8.03 1.37
N HIS A 126 -8.60 -8.24 0.37
CA HIS A 126 -8.73 -9.55 -0.27
C HIS A 126 -7.41 -9.99 -0.93
N ALA A 127 -6.72 -9.10 -1.63
CA ALA A 127 -5.42 -9.40 -2.24
C ALA A 127 -4.36 -9.76 -1.20
N VAL A 128 -4.25 -8.99 -0.12
CA VAL A 128 -3.35 -9.28 1.01
C VAL A 128 -3.67 -10.65 1.61
N GLN A 129 -4.95 -10.96 1.85
CA GLN A 129 -5.37 -12.23 2.41
C GLN A 129 -4.96 -13.41 1.52
N ARG A 130 -5.17 -13.32 0.20
CA ARG A 130 -4.69 -14.35 -0.73
C ARG A 130 -3.18 -14.49 -0.70
N MET A 131 -2.44 -13.38 -0.74
CA MET A 131 -0.98 -13.42 -0.70
C MET A 131 -0.44 -14.02 0.60
N LEU A 132 -1.15 -13.89 1.72
CA LEU A 132 -0.71 -14.51 2.98
C LEU A 132 -0.82 -16.04 2.96
N THR A 133 -1.70 -16.60 2.13
CA THR A 133 -1.94 -18.05 1.98
C THR A 133 -1.19 -18.67 0.81
N GLU A 134 -0.68 -17.87 -0.11
CA GLU A 134 0.05 -18.34 -1.28
C GLU A 134 1.47 -18.80 -0.90
N THR A 135 1.89 -19.93 -1.46
CA THR A 135 3.28 -20.36 -1.40
C THR A 135 4.11 -19.48 -2.33
N VAL A 136 5.08 -18.75 -1.76
CA VAL A 136 6.05 -18.00 -2.55
C VAL A 136 7.15 -18.99 -2.97
N LEU A 137 7.08 -19.46 -4.22
CA LEU A 137 8.07 -20.34 -4.83
C LEU A 137 9.28 -19.54 -5.33
#